data_AF-A0A081CB93-F1
#
_entry.id   AF-A0A081CB93-F1
#
_cell.length_a   1.000
_cell.length_b   1.000
_cell.length_c   1.000
_cell.angle_alpha   90.00
_cell.angle_beta   90.00
_cell.angle_gamma   90.00
#
_symmetry.space_group_name_H-M   'P 1'
#
loop_
_entity.id
_entity.type
_entity.pdbx_description
1 polymer ?
#
loop_
_entity_poly.entity_id
_entity_poly.type
_entity_poly.pdbx_seq_one_letter_code
_entity_poly.pdbx_strand_id
1 'polypeptide(L)'
;MSSPSSPQLVEEDPAPSATTTHKGVSVFPVARVQRIIKADRDVDICSKEATFLISIATEIFIRRLTDEAYTNAKLDKRKHVFYKDLSRAVQQTESLEFLRDAIPTAMPLSSALEARQTKLAQKQTEENMILEGTLQDEDDPEPEAEAEQDPESEAEPQDDDDVLDSPSHQHGNDDDQDHMDQEDDE
;
A
#
# COMPACT_ATOMS: atom_id res chain seq x y z
N MET A 1 28.14 41.77 -46.66
CA MET A 1 27.00 41.31 -45.84
C MET A 1 27.51 40.18 -44.99
N SER A 2 28.02 40.48 -43.80
CA SER A 2 28.59 39.47 -42.88
C SER A 2 27.57 39.23 -41.77
N SER A 3 27.06 38.01 -41.69
CA SER A 3 26.12 37.57 -40.67
C SER A 3 26.79 37.53 -39.29
N PRO A 4 26.09 37.90 -38.20
CA PRO A 4 26.63 37.78 -36.85
C PRO A 4 26.53 36.35 -36.30
N SER A 5 27.57 35.95 -35.59
CA SER A 5 27.72 34.68 -34.86
C SER A 5 26.70 34.58 -33.72
N SER A 6 26.00 33.45 -33.64
CA SER A 6 25.13 33.12 -32.50
C SER A 6 25.97 32.78 -31.26
N PRO A 7 25.58 33.23 -30.04
CA PRO A 7 26.28 32.86 -28.81
C PRO A 7 25.90 31.44 -28.38
N GLN A 8 26.91 30.63 -28.06
CA GLN A 8 26.77 29.32 -27.40
C GLN A 8 26.16 29.50 -26.01
N LEU A 9 25.05 28.81 -25.75
CA LEU A 9 24.56 28.55 -24.40
C LEU A 9 25.50 27.53 -23.74
N VAL A 10 26.20 27.98 -22.71
CA VAL A 10 26.87 27.10 -21.75
C VAL A 10 25.79 26.39 -20.95
N GLU A 11 25.68 25.07 -21.13
CA GLU A 11 24.87 24.23 -20.25
C GLU A 11 25.59 24.12 -18.90
N GLU A 12 25.01 24.75 -17.89
CA GLU A 12 25.38 24.56 -16.49
C GLU A 12 24.84 23.20 -16.04
N ASP A 13 25.73 22.29 -15.64
CA ASP A 13 25.36 21.05 -14.96
C ASP A 13 24.52 21.36 -13.71
N PRO A 14 23.30 20.81 -13.54
CA PRO A 14 22.54 21.00 -12.32
C PRO A 14 23.22 20.26 -11.17
N ALA A 15 23.81 21.01 -10.25
CA ALA A 15 24.33 20.51 -8.99
C ALA A 15 23.25 19.67 -8.26
N PRO A 16 23.63 18.56 -7.59
CA PRO A 16 22.68 17.78 -6.82
C PRO A 16 22.13 18.68 -5.71
N SER A 17 20.83 18.95 -5.78
CA SER A 17 20.10 19.73 -4.77
C SER A 17 20.19 18.98 -3.44
N ALA A 18 21.20 19.30 -2.65
CA ALA A 18 21.33 18.80 -1.30
C ALA A 18 20.13 19.34 -0.52
N THR A 19 19.16 18.47 -0.22
CA THR A 19 18.05 18.76 0.67
C THR A 19 18.64 19.19 2.01
N THR A 20 18.71 20.50 2.25
CA THR A 20 19.13 21.07 3.54
C THR A 20 18.17 20.54 4.59
N THR A 21 18.63 19.55 5.36
CA THR A 21 17.89 19.02 6.50
C THR A 21 18.03 20.04 7.62
N HIS A 22 17.02 20.88 7.80
CA HIS A 22 17.00 21.86 8.88
C HIS A 22 16.86 21.14 10.22
N LYS A 23 17.80 21.36 11.14
CA LYS A 23 17.77 20.76 12.49
C LYS A 23 16.46 21.10 13.19
N GLY A 24 15.78 20.09 13.73
CA GLY A 24 14.48 20.24 14.39
C GLY A 24 13.27 20.09 13.47
N VAL A 25 13.47 19.69 12.20
CA VAL A 25 12.40 19.40 11.25
C VAL A 25 12.63 18.00 10.67
N SER A 26 11.57 17.19 10.58
CA SER A 26 11.57 15.92 9.87
C SER A 26 11.11 16.12 8.44
N VAL A 27 11.61 15.29 7.52
CA VAL A 27 11.12 15.26 6.12
C VAL A 27 9.66 14.80 6.02
N PHE A 28 9.16 14.12 7.04
CA PHE A 28 7.77 13.66 7.08
C PHE A 28 6.84 14.73 7.64
N PRO A 29 5.72 15.04 6.95
CA PRO A 29 4.71 15.95 7.49
C PRO A 29 4.11 15.41 8.79
N VAL A 30 4.20 16.19 9.87
CA VAL A 30 3.74 15.80 11.22
C VAL A 30 2.29 15.30 11.21
N ALA A 31 1.40 15.99 10.50
CA ALA A 31 -0.01 15.60 10.41
C ALA A 31 -0.21 14.23 9.73
N ARG A 32 0.66 13.83 8.80
CA ARG A 32 0.59 12.51 8.16
C ARG A 32 1.04 11.42 9.14
N VAL A 33 2.11 11.65 9.88
CA VAL A 33 2.62 10.74 10.89
C VAL A 33 1.59 10.53 12.00
N GLN A 34 0.96 11.60 12.49
CA GLN A 34 -0.12 11.50 13.49
C GLN A 34 -1.31 10.68 13.00
N ARG A 35 -1.70 10.83 11.73
CA ARG A 35 -2.80 10.05 11.16
C ARG A 35 -2.47 8.56 11.09
N ILE A 36 -1.22 8.21 10.78
CA ILE A 36 -0.76 6.82 10.74
C ILE A 36 -0.74 6.23 12.16
N ILE A 37 -0.21 6.97 13.15
CA ILE A 37 -0.21 6.54 14.55
C ILE A 37 -1.64 6.25 15.04
N LYS A 38 -2.59 7.14 14.74
CA LYS A 38 -4.01 6.99 15.13
C LYS A 38 -4.80 5.96 14.33
N ALA A 39 -4.21 5.37 13.29
CA ALA A 39 -4.84 4.26 12.57
C ALA A 39 -4.82 2.98 13.42
N ASP A 40 -3.89 2.89 14.37
CA ASP A 40 -3.84 1.85 15.38
C ASP A 40 -4.92 2.12 16.45
N ARG A 41 -5.82 1.15 16.66
CA ARG A 41 -6.95 1.27 17.61
C ARG A 41 -6.48 1.20 19.07
N ASP A 42 -5.32 0.63 19.32
CA ASP A 42 -4.79 0.44 20.67
C ASP A 42 -3.97 1.66 21.16
N VAL A 43 -3.78 2.67 20.29
CA VAL A 43 -3.05 3.90 20.60
C VAL A 43 -4.01 5.06 20.86
N ASP A 44 -4.25 5.38 22.13
CA ASP A 44 -5.14 6.47 22.55
C ASP A 44 -4.45 7.86 22.48
N ILE A 45 -3.37 8.05 23.23
CA ILE A 45 -2.68 9.36 23.33
C ILE A 45 -1.22 9.24 22.89
N CYS A 46 -0.84 10.07 21.90
CA CYS A 46 0.54 10.26 21.47
C CYS A 46 0.90 11.76 21.51
N SER A 47 1.97 12.11 22.23
CA SER A 47 2.40 13.50 22.36
C SER A 47 3.05 14.03 21.07
N LYS A 48 3.13 15.36 20.92
CA LYS A 48 3.79 15.99 19.77
C LYS A 48 5.29 15.64 19.69
N GLU A 49 5.97 15.57 20.84
CA GLU A 49 7.38 15.17 20.92
C GLU A 49 7.57 13.71 20.52
N ALA A 50 6.69 12.80 20.99
CA ALA A 50 6.73 11.40 20.58
C ALA A 50 6.48 11.25 19.07
N THR A 51 5.50 11.97 18.53
CA THR A 51 5.25 12.01 17.08
C THR A 51 6.50 12.45 16.31
N PHE A 52 7.19 13.50 16.77
CA PHE A 52 8.41 13.98 16.13
C PHE A 52 9.53 12.93 16.17
N LEU A 53 9.74 12.28 17.32
CA LEU A 53 10.73 11.21 17.44
C LEU A 53 10.42 10.02 16.54
N ILE A 54 9.15 9.64 16.39
CA ILE A 54 8.71 8.60 15.46
C ILE A 54 9.06 9.01 14.02
N SER A 55 8.84 10.27 13.62
CA SER A 55 9.24 10.75 12.29
C SER A 55 10.74 10.60 12.05
N ILE A 56 11.58 11.00 13.01
CA ILE A 56 13.04 10.85 12.91
C ILE A 56 13.46 9.38 12.90
N ALA A 57 12.86 8.55 13.75
CA ALA A 57 13.09 7.11 13.77
C ALA A 57 12.75 6.48 12.41
N THR A 58 11.68 6.94 11.76
CA THR A 58 11.27 6.48 10.43
C THR A 58 12.31 6.84 9.36
N GLU A 59 12.92 8.02 9.42
CA GLU A 59 14.03 8.40 8.52
C GLU A 59 15.25 7.48 8.70
N ILE A 60 15.60 7.20 9.95
CA ILE A 60 16.72 6.30 10.29
C ILE A 60 16.40 4.87 9.85
N PHE A 61 15.17 4.43 10.05
CA PHE A 61 14.69 3.11 9.65
C PHE A 61 14.79 2.90 8.14
N ILE A 62 14.32 3.86 7.32
CA ILE A 62 14.40 3.75 5.86
C ILE A 62 15.85 3.67 5.40
N ARG A 63 16.74 4.47 5.99
CA ARG A 63 18.18 4.39 5.70
C ARG A 63 18.72 3.01 6.05
N ARG A 64 18.41 2.51 7.25
CA ARG A 64 18.86 1.19 7.72
C ARG A 64 18.38 0.06 6.81
N LEU A 65 17.10 0.05 6.44
CA LEU A 65 16.51 -0.93 5.53
C LEU A 65 17.19 -0.89 4.15
N THR A 66 17.43 0.32 3.64
CA THR A 66 18.09 0.52 2.35
C THR A 66 19.55 0.05 2.38
N ASP A 67 20.28 0.33 3.46
CA ASP A 67 21.68 -0.10 3.63
C ASP A 67 21.81 -1.62 3.72
N GLU A 68 20.89 -2.29 4.42
CA GLU A 68 20.85 -3.76 4.49
C GLU A 68 20.53 -4.39 3.13
N ALA A 69 19.53 -3.87 2.42
CA ALA A 69 19.23 -4.31 1.06
C ALA A 69 20.40 -4.04 0.10
N TYR A 70 21.04 -2.87 0.20
CA TYR A 70 22.21 -2.55 -0.61
C TYR A 70 23.41 -3.45 -0.31
N THR A 71 23.60 -3.86 0.95
CA THR A 71 24.63 -4.82 1.34
C THR A 71 24.44 -6.14 0.60
N ASN A 72 23.20 -6.64 0.48
CA ASN A 72 22.90 -7.83 -0.32
C ASN A 72 23.18 -7.62 -1.82
N ALA A 73 22.81 -6.47 -2.38
CA ALA A 73 23.12 -6.14 -3.76
C ALA A 73 24.64 -6.10 -4.02
N LYS A 74 25.40 -5.54 -3.08
CA LYS A 74 26.86 -5.45 -3.12
C LYS A 74 27.54 -6.81 -3.03
N LEU A 75 27.01 -7.74 -2.22
CA LEU A 75 27.49 -9.12 -2.16
C LEU A 75 27.37 -9.83 -3.53
N ASP A 76 26.30 -9.52 -4.26
CA ASP A 76 26.09 -9.99 -5.65
C ASP A 76 26.83 -9.13 -6.70
N LYS A 77 27.71 -8.21 -6.28
CA LYS A 77 28.49 -7.30 -7.15
C LYS A 77 27.64 -6.40 -8.04
N ARG A 78 26.42 -6.08 -7.60
CA ARG A 78 25.49 -5.17 -8.30
C ARG A 78 25.51 -3.78 -7.66
N LYS A 79 25.14 -2.79 -8.46
CA LYS A 79 24.98 -1.38 -8.02
C LYS A 79 23.52 -1.00 -7.79
N HIS A 80 22.59 -1.79 -8.31
CA HIS A 80 21.15 -1.59 -8.17
C HIS A 80 20.57 -2.58 -7.17
N VAL A 81 19.71 -2.05 -6.29
CA VAL A 81 18.92 -2.84 -5.33
C VAL A 81 17.68 -3.35 -6.05
N PHE A 82 17.42 -4.65 -5.94
CA PHE A 82 16.20 -5.28 -6.43
C PHE A 82 15.38 -5.84 -5.27
N TYR A 83 14.13 -6.20 -5.53
CA TYR A 83 13.24 -6.77 -4.52
C TYR A 83 13.83 -8.00 -3.79
N LYS A 84 14.57 -8.86 -4.50
CA LYS A 84 15.27 -10.01 -3.90
C LYS A 84 16.28 -9.62 -2.81
N ASP A 85 16.86 -8.42 -2.90
CA ASP A 85 17.81 -7.93 -1.92
C ASP A 85 17.10 -7.47 -0.64
N LEU A 86 15.92 -6.88 -0.80
CA LEU A 86 15.06 -6.41 0.28
C LEU A 86 14.45 -7.58 1.05
N SER A 87 13.84 -8.54 0.34
CA SER A 87 13.29 -9.76 0.95
C SER A 87 14.37 -10.58 1.66
N ARG A 88 15.59 -10.64 1.10
CA ARG A 88 16.73 -11.27 1.78
C ARG A 88 17.18 -10.51 3.02
N ALA A 89 17.18 -9.17 3.00
CA ALA A 89 17.53 -8.36 4.17
C ALA A 89 16.57 -8.61 5.34
N VAL A 90 15.26 -8.70 5.05
CA VAL A 90 14.21 -9.03 6.02
C VAL A 90 14.41 -10.44 6.62
N GLN A 91 14.78 -11.43 5.81
CA GLN A 91 15.04 -12.79 6.30
C GLN A 91 16.29 -12.90 7.17
N GLN A 92 17.33 -12.10 6.88
CA GLN A 92 18.64 -12.21 7.54
C GLN A 92 18.75 -11.36 8.82
N THR A 93 17.86 -10.37 9.00
CA THR A 93 17.96 -9.40 10.09
C THR A 93 16.76 -9.52 11.01
N GLU A 94 16.99 -9.95 12.25
CA GLU A 94 15.93 -10.14 13.27
C GLU A 94 15.12 -8.86 13.52
N SER A 95 15.78 -7.69 13.59
CA SER A 95 15.08 -6.41 13.80
C SER A 95 14.21 -5.96 12.62
N LEU A 96 14.26 -6.65 11.49
CA LEU A 96 13.41 -6.43 10.32
C LEU A 96 12.31 -7.50 10.18
N GLU A 97 12.20 -8.45 11.12
CA GLU A 97 11.24 -9.56 11.04
C GLU A 97 9.79 -9.10 10.91
N PHE A 98 9.44 -7.97 11.52
CA PHE A 98 8.10 -7.37 11.42
C PHE A 98 7.68 -7.01 9.99
N LEU A 99 8.60 -7.01 9.03
CA LEU A 99 8.32 -6.73 7.62
C LEU A 99 8.01 -7.97 6.79
N ARG A 100 8.04 -9.19 7.36
CA ARG A 100 7.86 -10.44 6.58
C ARG A 100 6.55 -10.48 5.79
N ASP A 101 5.47 -9.99 6.39
CA ASP A 101 4.15 -10.00 5.74
C ASP A 101 4.05 -8.92 4.66
N ALA A 102 4.73 -7.78 4.84
CA ALA A 102 4.76 -6.69 3.88
C ALA A 102 5.76 -6.92 2.73
N ILE A 103 6.84 -7.67 2.99
CA ILE A 103 7.93 -7.95 2.07
C ILE A 103 8.19 -9.47 2.06
N PRO A 104 7.29 -10.25 1.45
CA PRO A 104 7.41 -11.70 1.42
C PRO A 104 8.66 -12.17 0.66
N THR A 105 9.09 -13.38 0.99
CA THR A 105 10.18 -14.03 0.26
C THR A 105 9.66 -14.54 -1.08
N ALA A 106 10.20 -14.01 -2.18
CA ALA A 106 9.82 -14.47 -3.51
C ALA A 106 10.21 -15.94 -3.70
N MET A 107 9.23 -16.80 -3.97
CA MET A 107 9.42 -18.20 -4.30
C MET A 107 9.08 -18.46 -5.78
N PRO A 108 9.78 -19.39 -6.46
CA PRO A 108 9.42 -19.78 -7.83
C PRO A 108 8.00 -20.36 -7.88
N LEU A 109 7.26 -20.07 -8.96
CA LEU A 109 5.91 -20.62 -9.15
C LEU A 109 5.89 -22.15 -9.13
N SER A 110 6.89 -22.80 -9.73
CA SER A 110 7.03 -24.26 -9.69
C SER A 110 7.09 -24.78 -8.25
N SER A 111 7.91 -24.15 -7.40
CA SER A 111 8.03 -24.50 -5.99
C SER A 111 6.75 -24.21 -5.21
N ALA A 112 6.01 -23.16 -5.57
CA ALA A 112 4.72 -22.85 -4.94
C ALA A 112 3.65 -23.91 -5.29
N LEU A 113 3.60 -24.36 -6.55
CA LEU A 113 2.68 -25.41 -7.00
C LEU A 113 3.03 -26.77 -6.38
N GLU A 114 4.31 -27.12 -6.32
CA GLU A 114 4.78 -28.34 -5.64
C GLU A 114 4.43 -28.33 -4.15
N ALA A 115 4.63 -27.19 -3.46
CA ALA A 115 4.25 -27.04 -2.06
C ALA A 115 2.74 -27.22 -1.86
N ARG A 116 1.90 -26.66 -2.75
CA ARG A 116 0.44 -26.85 -2.73
C ARG A 116 0.05 -28.30 -2.98
N GLN A 117 0.68 -28.96 -3.95
CA GLN A 117 0.38 -30.36 -4.29
C GLN A 117 0.79 -31.30 -3.15
N THR A 118 1.91 -31.02 -2.49
CA THR A 118 2.37 -31.77 -1.31
C THR A 118 1.42 -31.58 -0.13
N LYS A 119 0.97 -30.35 0.14
CA LYS A 119 -0.04 -30.08 1.18
C LYS A 119 -1.37 -30.80 0.90
N LEU A 120 -1.82 -30.83 -0.35
CA LEU A 120 -3.03 -31.57 -0.74
C LEU A 120 -2.86 -33.09 -0.60
N ALA A 121 -1.71 -33.63 -0.97
CA ALA A 121 -1.40 -35.04 -0.81
C ALA A 121 -1.27 -35.43 0.67
N GLN A 122 -0.68 -34.57 1.50
CA GLN A 122 -0.66 -34.76 2.96
C GLN A 122 -2.07 -34.77 3.52
N LYS A 123 -2.91 -33.79 3.17
CA LYS A 123 -4.31 -33.75 3.61
C LYS A 123 -5.08 -35.00 3.19
N GLN A 124 -4.91 -35.47 1.95
CA GLN A 124 -5.53 -36.71 1.49
C GLN A 124 -4.99 -37.96 2.20
N THR A 125 -3.71 -37.98 2.55
CA THR A 125 -3.10 -39.09 3.29
C THR A 125 -3.60 -39.09 4.74
N GLU A 126 -3.70 -37.92 5.37
CA GLU A 126 -4.29 -37.73 6.70
C GLU A 126 -5.76 -38.17 6.71
N GLU A 127 -6.58 -37.71 5.77
CA GLU A 127 -7.98 -38.14 5.62
C GLU A 127 -8.10 -39.66 5.43
N ASN A 128 -7.23 -40.26 4.62
CA ASN A 128 -7.23 -41.72 4.43
C ASN A 128 -6.79 -42.49 5.68
N MET A 129 -5.79 -41.99 6.43
CA MET A 129 -5.33 -42.62 7.68
C MET A 129 -6.38 -42.53 8.80
N ILE A 130 -7.16 -41.44 8.84
CA ILE A 130 -8.30 -41.31 9.75
C ILE A 130 -9.40 -42.32 9.37
N LEU A 131 -9.74 -42.43 8.09
CA LEU A 131 -10.76 -43.37 7.60
C LEU A 131 -10.38 -44.85 7.84
N GLU A 132 -9.10 -45.20 7.69
CA GLU A 132 -8.60 -46.56 7.90
C GLU A 132 -8.41 -46.91 9.40
N GLY A 133 -8.66 -45.95 10.31
CA GLY A 133 -8.62 -46.15 11.76
C GLY A 133 -7.19 -46.23 12.34
N THR A 134 -6.19 -45.77 11.60
CA THR A 134 -4.77 -45.78 11.97
C THR A 134 -4.32 -44.49 12.66
N LEU A 135 -5.11 -43.41 12.53
CA LEU A 135 -5.00 -42.19 13.35
C LEU A 135 -6.31 -42.03 14.14
N GLN A 136 -6.20 -41.92 15.47
CA GLN A 136 -7.34 -41.56 16.31
C GLN A 136 -7.51 -40.04 16.26
N ASP A 137 -8.73 -39.60 15.91
CA ASP A 137 -9.15 -38.21 16.09
C ASP A 137 -9.06 -37.89 17.58
N GLU A 138 -7.96 -37.26 18.00
CA GLU A 138 -7.96 -36.52 19.25
C GLU A 138 -8.79 -35.25 18.95
N ASP A 139 -9.98 -35.14 19.54
CA ASP A 139 -10.85 -33.95 19.50
C ASP A 139 -10.05 -32.69 19.92
N ASP A 140 -9.43 -32.00 18.95
CA ASP A 140 -8.88 -30.66 19.11
C ASP A 140 -9.83 -29.69 18.39
N PRO A 141 -10.32 -28.62 19.05
CA PRO A 141 -11.43 -27.83 18.56
C PRO A 141 -11.09 -27.12 17.25
N GLU A 142 -12.05 -27.12 16.31
CA GLU A 142 -12.00 -26.48 15.00
C GLU A 142 -11.28 -25.11 15.05
N PRO A 143 -10.26 -24.86 14.22
CA PRO A 143 -9.80 -23.50 14.00
C PRO A 143 -10.88 -22.76 13.21
N GLU A 144 -11.39 -21.68 13.79
CA GLU A 144 -12.31 -20.75 13.15
C GLU A 144 -11.78 -20.35 11.77
N ALA A 145 -12.64 -20.53 10.75
CA ALA A 145 -12.33 -20.20 9.37
C ALA A 145 -12.10 -18.68 9.21
N GLU A 146 -10.85 -18.26 9.19
CA GLU A 146 -10.43 -16.97 8.65
C GLU A 146 -10.67 -17.00 7.12
N ALA A 147 -11.64 -16.20 6.68
CA ALA A 147 -12.11 -16.14 5.29
C ALA A 147 -11.00 -15.70 4.32
N GLU A 148 -10.56 -16.60 3.44
CA GLU A 148 -9.83 -16.24 2.23
C GLU A 148 -10.79 -15.54 1.26
N GLN A 149 -10.51 -14.27 0.95
CA GLN A 149 -11.19 -13.50 -0.09
C GLN A 149 -10.67 -13.92 -1.46
N ASP A 150 -11.53 -14.55 -2.25
CA ASP A 150 -11.30 -14.89 -3.66
C ASP A 150 -11.46 -13.64 -4.54
N PRO A 151 -10.49 -13.29 -5.43
CA PRO A 151 -10.69 -12.30 -6.48
C PRO A 151 -11.00 -12.96 -7.84
N GLU A 152 -11.78 -12.24 -8.66
CA GLU A 152 -12.12 -12.49 -10.09
C GLU A 152 -13.27 -13.49 -10.35
N SER A 153 -14.17 -13.34 -11.34
CA SER A 153 -14.46 -12.34 -12.38
C SER A 153 -15.80 -12.71 -13.06
N GLU A 154 -16.48 -11.69 -13.60
CA GLU A 154 -17.36 -11.66 -14.78
C GLU A 154 -18.19 -12.89 -15.22
N ALA A 155 -19.51 -12.74 -15.21
CA ALA A 155 -20.40 -13.27 -16.25
C ALA A 155 -21.66 -12.39 -16.35
N GLU A 156 -21.84 -11.72 -17.49
CA GLU A 156 -23.08 -11.05 -17.88
C GLU A 156 -24.22 -12.06 -18.15
N PRO A 157 -25.47 -11.59 -18.12
CA PRO A 157 -26.35 -11.91 -19.25
C PRO A 157 -27.10 -10.68 -19.79
N GLN A 158 -27.18 -10.66 -21.11
CA GLN A 158 -27.93 -9.71 -21.95
C GLN A 158 -29.44 -10.01 -22.00
N ASP A 159 -30.19 -8.92 -22.15
CA ASP A 159 -31.46 -8.70 -22.86
C ASP A 159 -32.73 -9.47 -22.43
N ASP A 160 -33.78 -8.72 -22.05
CA ASP A 160 -34.91 -8.45 -22.95
C ASP A 160 -35.84 -7.35 -22.41
N ASP A 161 -36.38 -6.61 -23.38
CA ASP A 161 -37.27 -5.44 -23.42
C ASP A 161 -38.33 -5.24 -22.31
N ASP A 162 -38.52 -3.98 -21.90
CA ASP A 162 -39.79 -3.30 -22.20
C ASP A 162 -39.65 -1.77 -22.26
N VAL A 163 -40.38 -1.22 -23.23
CA VAL A 163 -40.32 0.11 -23.80
C VAL A 163 -41.20 1.09 -23.00
N LEU A 164 -40.90 2.39 -23.09
CA LEU A 164 -41.82 3.55 -23.24
C LEU A 164 -41.17 4.80 -22.64
N ASP A 165 -40.46 5.58 -23.46
CA ASP A 165 -40.95 6.75 -24.21
C ASP A 165 -40.65 8.06 -23.46
N SER A 166 -39.69 8.82 -24.00
CA SER A 166 -39.39 10.20 -23.60
C SER A 166 -40.33 11.15 -24.34
N PRO A 167 -40.58 12.39 -23.87
CA PRO A 167 -39.67 13.43 -24.34
C PRO A 167 -39.38 14.57 -23.36
N SER A 168 -38.18 15.10 -23.56
CA SER A 168 -37.65 16.43 -23.29
C SER A 168 -38.67 17.59 -23.21
N HIS A 169 -38.46 18.53 -22.28
CA HIS A 169 -38.58 19.97 -22.55
C HIS A 169 -37.72 20.82 -21.60
N GLN A 170 -37.28 21.94 -22.14
CA GLN A 170 -36.20 22.82 -21.73
C GLN A 170 -36.75 24.24 -21.72
N HIS A 171 -36.95 24.87 -20.55
CA HIS A 171 -37.19 26.31 -20.30
C HIS A 171 -37.73 26.45 -18.86
N GLY A 172 -37.44 27.48 -18.06
CA GLY A 172 -36.79 28.75 -18.33
C GLY A 172 -36.50 29.46 -17.00
N ASN A 173 -35.63 30.46 -17.09
CA ASN A 173 -35.44 31.51 -16.09
C ASN A 173 -36.67 32.43 -16.01
N ASP A 174 -36.67 33.23 -14.93
CA ASP A 174 -37.37 34.49 -14.72
C ASP A 174 -38.87 34.38 -14.40
N ASP A 175 -39.26 34.74 -13.18
CA ASP A 175 -39.92 36.02 -12.89
C ASP A 175 -40.49 36.08 -11.46
N ASP A 176 -40.15 37.18 -10.80
CA ASP A 176 -40.96 38.03 -9.94
C ASP A 176 -41.95 37.40 -8.93
N GLN A 177 -41.69 37.72 -7.66
CA GLN A 177 -42.76 38.13 -6.77
C GLN A 177 -42.27 39.22 -5.82
N ASP A 178 -42.56 40.46 -6.22
CA ASP A 178 -42.77 41.59 -5.34
C ASP A 178 -43.72 41.21 -4.20
N HIS A 179 -43.28 41.40 -2.96
CA HIS A 179 -44.21 41.63 -1.86
C HIS A 179 -43.76 42.91 -1.13
N MET A 180 -44.34 44.03 -1.57
CA MET A 180 -44.52 45.18 -0.69
C MET A 180 -45.51 44.77 0.40
N ASP A 181 -45.15 45.01 1.65
CA ASP A 181 -46.09 45.56 2.62
C ASP A 181 -45.37 46.62 3.45
N GLN A 182 -45.94 47.81 3.40
CA GLN A 182 -45.67 48.98 4.23
C GLN A 182 -46.43 48.83 5.55
N GLU A 183 -46.21 49.82 6.42
CA GLU A 183 -46.98 50.19 7.63
C GLU A 183 -46.56 49.45 8.92
N ASP A 184 -46.37 50.10 10.07
CA ASP A 184 -46.30 51.52 10.45
C ASP A 184 -45.84 51.57 11.92
N ASP A 185 -45.36 52.75 12.36
CA ASP A 185 -45.37 53.37 13.71
C ASP A 185 -45.03 52.50 14.95
N GLU A 186 -44.13 52.88 15.87
CA GLU A 186 -44.09 54.10 16.69
C GLU A 186 -42.74 54.23 17.44
#